data_AF-A0A7S0AKC7-F1
#
_entry.id   AF-A0A7S0AKC7-F1
#
_cell.length_a   1.000
_cell.length_b   1.000
_cell.length_c   1.000
_cell.angle_alpha   90.00
_cell.angle_beta   90.00
_cell.angle_gamma   90.00
#
_symmetry.space_group_name_H-M   'P 1'
#
loop_
_entity.id
_entity.type
_entity.pdbx_description
1 polymer ?
#
loop_
_entity_poly.entity_id
_entity_poly.type
_entity_poly.pdbx_seq_one_letter_code
_entity_poly.pdbx_strand_id
1 'polypeptide(L)'
;GQGADYTFPLDLIVRTLEGLRRVYAPSESSSFTGSMQASWPVQLLIDVGAPYPVILEVYDSLIHRESNGVNDTDAWLRNMANVVGVLRIWVGRTNRTLAGSGQIQFANGGIGNKEQEDASAQLFRAVSSGGLLHQIDSYKASLEACVSGNADEIASLASSLMDCENVIRRSFL
;
A
#
# COMPACT_ATOMS: atom_id res chain seq x y z
N GLY A 1 -18.51 -6.10 -32.92
CA GLY A 1 -19.07 -5.10 -31.99
C GLY A 1 -17.94 -4.64 -31.13
N GLN A 2 -17.65 -3.34 -31.11
CA GLN A 2 -16.69 -2.74 -30.20
C GLN A 2 -17.22 -2.93 -28.78
N GLY A 3 -16.60 -3.85 -28.04
CA GLY A 3 -16.85 -3.98 -26.61
C GLY A 3 -16.47 -2.65 -25.99
N ALA A 4 -17.40 -2.05 -25.24
CA ALA A 4 -17.05 -0.97 -24.34
C ALA A 4 -16.12 -1.59 -23.29
N ASP A 5 -14.81 -1.51 -23.54
CA ASP A 5 -13.77 -1.69 -22.54
C ASP A 5 -13.96 -0.57 -21.52
N TYR A 6 -14.90 -0.76 -20.60
CA TYR A 6 -14.99 0.06 -19.41
C TYR A 6 -13.74 -0.24 -18.61
N THR A 7 -12.67 0.49 -18.89
CA THR A 7 -11.45 0.52 -18.08
C THR A 7 -11.92 0.73 -16.65
N PHE A 8 -11.75 -0.28 -15.79
CA PHE A 8 -12.18 -0.24 -14.40
C PHE A 8 -11.52 1.00 -13.76
N PRO A 9 -12.28 2.07 -13.45
CA PRO A 9 -11.70 3.38 -13.18
C PRO A 9 -11.21 3.42 -11.73
N LEU A 10 -10.11 2.71 -11.46
CA LEU A 10 -9.61 2.45 -10.11
C LEU A 10 -9.38 3.75 -9.35
N ASP A 11 -8.81 4.77 -10.00
CA ASP A 11 -8.63 6.11 -9.41
C ASP A 11 -9.94 6.72 -8.89
N LEU A 12 -11.03 6.66 -9.68
CA LEU A 12 -12.34 7.15 -9.26
C LEU A 12 -12.90 6.34 -8.09
N ILE A 13 -12.73 5.02 -8.14
CA ILE A 13 -13.20 4.11 -7.08
C ILE A 13 -12.46 4.40 -5.78
N VAL A 14 -11.12 4.44 -5.78
CA VAL A 14 -10.33 4.71 -4.57
C VAL A 14 -10.68 6.08 -4.00
N ARG A 15 -10.81 7.11 -4.84
CA ARG A 15 -11.25 8.45 -4.38
C ARG A 15 -12.61 8.40 -3.69
N THR A 16 -13.55 7.65 -4.25
CA THR A 16 -14.89 7.53 -3.69
C THR A 16 -14.87 6.75 -2.38
N LEU A 17 -14.10 5.65 -2.30
CA LEU A 17 -13.94 4.84 -1.09
C LEU A 17 -13.25 5.63 0.04
N GLU A 18 -12.20 6.40 -0.28
CA GLU A 18 -11.54 7.28 0.70
C GLU A 18 -12.46 8.42 1.15
N GLY A 19 -13.25 8.98 0.23
CA GLY A 19 -14.31 9.93 0.57
C GLY A 19 -15.35 9.34 1.53
N LEU A 20 -15.81 8.12 1.26
CA LEU A 20 -16.73 7.39 2.14
C LEU A 20 -16.09 7.10 3.49
N ARG A 21 -14.81 6.67 3.52
CA ARG A 21 -14.07 6.45 4.76
C ARG A 21 -14.02 7.72 5.61
N ARG A 22 -13.79 8.89 5.01
CA ARG A 22 -13.79 10.18 5.73
C ARG A 22 -15.13 10.47 6.40
N VAL A 23 -16.24 10.13 5.73
CA VAL A 23 -17.60 10.38 6.26
C VAL A 23 -18.00 9.39 7.35
N TYR A 24 -17.63 8.11 7.21
CA TYR A 24 -18.07 7.04 8.12
C TYR A 24 -17.09 6.70 9.24
N ALA A 25 -15.83 7.11 9.13
CA ALA A 25 -14.81 6.95 10.16
C ALA A 25 -14.20 8.31 10.61
N PRO A 26 -15.01 9.34 10.94
CA PRO A 26 -14.48 10.61 11.45
C PRO A 26 -13.79 10.44 12.81
N SER A 27 -14.05 9.34 13.51
CA SER A 27 -13.54 9.01 14.86
C SER A 27 -12.30 8.12 14.87
N GLU A 28 -11.71 7.73 13.73
CA GLU A 28 -10.34 7.14 13.68
C GLU A 28 -9.26 8.22 13.94
N SER A 29 -9.53 9.16 14.86
CA SER A 29 -8.63 10.25 15.24
C SER A 29 -7.62 9.86 16.33
N SER A 30 -7.43 8.57 16.60
CA SER A 30 -6.52 8.10 17.62
C SER A 30 -5.46 7.21 16.98
N SER A 31 -4.46 7.89 16.44
CA SER A 31 -3.21 7.39 15.91
C SER A 31 -3.29 6.44 14.71
N PHE A 32 -2.66 6.86 13.60
CA PHE A 32 -2.39 5.97 12.46
C PHE A 32 -1.46 4.79 12.84
N THR A 33 -0.91 4.82 14.06
CA THR A 33 0.00 3.83 14.64
C THR A 33 -0.71 2.70 15.39
N GLY A 34 -1.94 2.90 15.89
CA GLY A 34 -2.65 1.93 16.73
C GLY A 34 -3.15 0.70 15.95
N SER A 35 -3.30 0.85 14.65
CA SER A 35 -3.67 -0.20 13.71
C SER A 35 -2.89 0.02 12.42
N MET A 36 -1.63 -0.43 12.37
CA MET A 36 -0.87 -0.52 11.12
C MET A 36 -1.43 -1.58 10.13
N GLN A 37 -2.74 -1.88 10.22
CA GLN A 37 -3.46 -2.62 9.20
C GLN A 37 -3.75 -1.69 8.04
N ALA A 38 -3.71 -2.24 6.83
CA ALA A 38 -4.21 -1.52 5.66
C ALA A 38 -5.66 -1.09 5.91
N SER A 39 -6.00 0.10 5.45
CA SER A 39 -7.36 0.59 5.56
C SER A 39 -8.34 -0.30 4.82
N TRP A 40 -9.61 -0.27 5.22
CA TRP A 40 -10.63 -1.09 4.57
C TRP A 40 -10.74 -0.84 3.04
N PRO A 41 -10.53 0.39 2.49
CA PRO A 41 -10.46 0.58 1.04
C PRO A 41 -9.31 -0.19 0.40
N VAL A 42 -8.10 -0.10 0.96
CA VAL A 42 -6.94 -0.86 0.47
C VAL A 42 -7.23 -2.36 0.52
N GLN A 43 -7.73 -2.85 1.65
CA GLN A 43 -8.04 -4.26 1.83
C GLN A 43 -9.07 -4.75 0.80
N LEU A 44 -10.13 -3.97 0.56
CA LEU A 44 -11.15 -4.28 -0.44
C LEU A 44 -10.54 -4.38 -1.85
N LEU A 45 -9.66 -3.46 -2.25
CA LEU A 45 -9.01 -3.50 -3.56
C LEU A 45 -8.15 -4.74 -3.73
N ILE A 46 -7.39 -5.09 -2.68
CA ILE A 46 -6.57 -6.30 -2.66
C ILE A 46 -7.46 -7.54 -2.76
N ASP A 47 -8.59 -7.58 -2.04
CA ASP A 47 -9.51 -8.73 -2.02
C ASP A 47 -10.26 -8.90 -3.34
N VAL A 48 -10.49 -7.81 -4.08
CA VAL A 48 -11.06 -7.84 -5.44
C VAL A 48 -9.98 -8.23 -6.48
N GLY A 49 -8.71 -8.36 -6.07
CA GLY A 49 -7.61 -8.79 -6.94
C GLY A 49 -6.98 -7.66 -7.76
N ALA A 50 -7.07 -6.41 -7.31
CA ALA A 50 -6.37 -5.31 -7.95
C ALA A 50 -4.83 -5.50 -7.83
N PRO A 51 -4.05 -5.31 -8.92
CA PRO A 51 -2.61 -5.47 -8.85
C PRO A 51 -1.95 -4.46 -7.90
N TYR A 52 -1.00 -4.90 -7.08
CA TYR A 52 -0.32 -4.05 -6.10
C TYR A 52 0.31 -2.79 -6.71
N PRO A 53 1.03 -2.86 -7.86
CA PRO A 53 1.57 -1.67 -8.49
C PRO A 53 0.49 -0.63 -8.84
N VAL A 54 -0.67 -1.09 -9.32
CA VAL A 54 -1.77 -0.20 -9.71
C VAL A 54 -2.41 0.45 -8.49
N ILE A 55 -2.54 -0.28 -7.36
CA ILE A 55 -3.00 0.32 -6.10
C ILE A 55 -2.02 1.40 -5.63
N LEU A 56 -0.70 1.12 -5.67
CA LEU A 56 0.33 2.09 -5.30
C LEU A 56 0.27 3.35 -6.18
N GLU A 57 0.17 3.20 -7.50
CA GLU A 57 0.06 4.32 -8.44
C GLU A 57 -1.14 5.22 -8.15
N VAL A 58 -2.29 4.63 -7.78
CA VAL A 58 -3.48 5.42 -7.43
C VAL A 58 -3.27 6.20 -6.14
N TYR A 59 -2.71 5.57 -5.10
CA TYR A 59 -2.40 6.29 -3.86
C TYR A 59 -1.31 7.33 -4.04
N ASP A 60 -0.33 7.08 -4.90
CA ASP A 60 0.69 8.05 -5.28
C ASP A 60 0.06 9.30 -5.91
N SER A 61 -0.91 9.12 -6.80
CA SER A 61 -1.68 10.24 -7.37
C SER A 61 -2.44 11.04 -6.30
N LEU A 62 -3.01 10.37 -5.29
CA LEU A 62 -3.68 11.04 -4.18
C LEU A 62 -2.69 11.85 -3.33
N ILE A 63 -1.55 11.28 -2.99
CA ILE A 63 -0.46 11.94 -2.25
C ILE A 63 0.00 13.20 -2.97
N HIS A 64 0.27 13.11 -4.28
CA HIS A 64 0.68 14.26 -5.11
C HIS A 64 -0.41 15.34 -5.23
N ARG A 65 -1.68 14.93 -5.21
CA ARG A 65 -2.80 15.88 -5.25
C ARG A 65 -2.93 16.64 -3.93
N GLU A 66 -2.73 15.95 -2.81
CA GLU A 66 -2.85 16.51 -1.46
C GLU A 66 -1.61 17.31 -1.05
N SER A 67 -0.42 16.98 -1.53
CA SER A 67 0.79 17.78 -1.31
C SER A 67 0.71 19.19 -1.91
N ASN A 68 -0.16 19.39 -2.92
CA ASN A 68 -0.43 20.69 -3.52
C ASN A 68 -1.53 21.48 -2.75
N GLY A 69 -2.23 20.84 -1.82
CA GLY A 69 -3.23 21.45 -0.96
C GLY A 69 -2.60 21.89 0.36
N VAL A 70 -2.52 23.19 0.60
CA VAL A 70 -1.84 23.81 1.77
C VAL A 70 -2.38 23.36 3.14
N ASN A 71 -3.51 22.62 3.22
CA ASN A 71 -4.26 22.42 4.47
C ASN A 71 -4.61 20.97 4.85
N ASP A 72 -4.14 19.94 4.16
CA ASP A 72 -4.59 18.56 4.46
C ASP A 72 -3.42 17.57 4.70
N THR A 73 -2.52 17.95 5.60
CA THR A 73 -1.42 17.07 6.07
C THR A 73 -1.95 15.74 6.63
N ASP A 74 -3.13 15.75 7.26
CA ASP A 74 -3.75 14.55 7.82
C ASP A 74 -4.22 13.57 6.74
N ALA A 75 -4.82 14.07 5.64
CA ALA A 75 -5.13 13.22 4.50
C ALA A 75 -3.87 12.69 3.82
N TRP A 76 -2.84 13.53 3.70
CA TRP A 76 -1.56 13.14 3.12
C TRP A 76 -0.90 12.02 3.93
N LEU A 77 -0.82 12.17 5.27
CA LEU A 77 -0.30 11.15 6.19
C LEU A 77 -1.12 9.85 6.11
N ARG A 78 -2.44 9.96 6.00
CA ARG A 78 -3.33 8.81 5.85
C ARG A 78 -3.10 8.05 4.55
N ASN A 79 -2.91 8.77 3.44
CA ASN A 79 -2.59 8.15 2.16
C ASN A 79 -1.18 7.53 2.17
N MET A 80 -0.22 8.15 2.87
CA MET A 80 1.08 7.54 3.11
C MET A 80 0.97 6.26 3.96
N ALA A 81 0.11 6.24 4.99
CA ALA A 81 -0.18 5.05 5.78
C ALA A 81 -0.82 3.94 4.92
N ASN A 82 -1.68 4.30 3.97
CA ASN A 82 -2.23 3.35 3.01
C ASN A 82 -1.14 2.74 2.11
N VAL A 83 -0.22 3.56 1.58
CA VAL A 83 0.95 3.07 0.82
C VAL A 83 1.77 2.07 1.64
N VAL A 84 2.09 2.40 2.89
CA VAL A 84 2.78 1.48 3.82
C VAL A 84 1.98 0.20 4.02
N GLY A 85 0.66 0.30 4.21
CA GLY A 85 -0.23 -0.85 4.34
C GLY A 85 -0.18 -1.79 3.12
N VAL A 86 -0.23 -1.23 1.91
CA VAL A 86 -0.09 -1.97 0.65
C VAL A 86 1.26 -2.70 0.61
N LEU A 87 2.36 -1.98 0.86
CA LEU A 87 3.71 -2.54 0.84
C LEU A 87 3.87 -3.68 1.85
N ARG A 88 3.38 -3.51 3.08
CA ARG A 88 3.45 -4.54 4.12
C ARG A 88 2.68 -5.79 3.75
N ILE A 89 1.47 -5.64 3.20
CA ILE A 89 0.69 -6.81 2.74
C ILE A 89 1.41 -7.49 1.58
N TRP A 90 1.89 -6.72 0.60
CA TRP A 90 2.54 -7.25 -0.59
C TRP A 90 3.82 -8.03 -0.24
N VAL A 91 4.71 -7.43 0.55
CA VAL A 91 5.94 -8.06 1.04
C VAL A 91 5.62 -9.24 1.96
N GLY A 92 4.63 -9.10 2.85
CA GLY A 92 4.20 -10.17 3.75
C GLY A 92 3.66 -11.39 3.01
N ARG A 93 2.85 -11.20 1.96
CA ARG A 93 2.36 -12.29 1.11
C ARG A 93 3.50 -12.93 0.31
N THR A 94 4.46 -12.14 -0.16
CA THR A 94 5.60 -12.65 -0.94
C THR A 94 6.60 -13.46 -0.11
N ASN A 95 6.91 -13.02 1.11
CA ASN A 95 7.82 -13.76 1.99
C ASN A 95 7.26 -15.12 2.44
N ARG A 96 5.92 -15.22 2.61
CA ARG A 96 5.28 -16.52 2.85
C ARG A 96 5.50 -17.49 1.69
N THR A 97 5.75 -16.99 0.48
CA THR A 97 6.05 -17.78 -0.73
C THR A 97 7.50 -18.22 -0.75
N LEU A 98 8.43 -17.30 -0.44
CA LEU A 98 9.88 -17.54 -0.47
C LEU A 98 10.36 -18.45 0.67
N ALA A 99 9.71 -18.39 1.84
CA ALA A 99 10.04 -19.20 3.01
C ALA A 99 9.54 -20.66 2.93
N GLY A 100 9.25 -21.19 1.73
CA GLY A 100 8.58 -22.48 1.53
C GLY A 100 9.04 -23.58 2.50
N SER A 101 8.09 -24.17 3.24
CA SER A 101 8.19 -25.26 4.24
C SER A 101 7.98 -24.84 5.70
N GLY A 102 6.84 -25.25 6.28
CA GLY A 102 6.73 -25.37 7.74
C GLY A 102 5.67 -24.54 8.48
N GLN A 103 4.46 -24.36 7.94
CA GLN A 103 3.20 -24.54 8.69
C GLN A 103 2.04 -24.10 7.79
N ILE A 104 1.41 -25.09 7.17
CA ILE A 104 0.11 -24.91 6.56
C ILE A 104 -0.92 -24.91 7.69
N GLN A 105 -1.36 -23.72 8.14
CA GLN A 105 -2.67 -23.61 8.75
C GLN A 105 -3.64 -23.14 7.67
N PHE A 106 -4.33 -24.15 7.12
CA PHE A 106 -5.45 -24.01 6.22
C PHE A 106 -6.54 -23.15 6.89
N ALA A 107 -6.96 -22.10 6.19
CA ALA A 107 -8.36 -21.74 6.13
C ALA A 107 -8.76 -21.72 4.65
N ASN A 108 -9.30 -22.86 4.21
CA ASN A 108 -10.12 -23.11 3.02
C ASN A 108 -9.63 -22.64 1.62
N GLY A 109 -9.05 -23.60 0.89
CA GLY A 109 -9.55 -23.99 -0.44
C GLY A 109 -9.32 -23.05 -1.63
N GLY A 110 -8.24 -23.29 -2.39
CA GLY A 110 -8.32 -23.29 -3.86
C GLY A 110 -8.01 -22.01 -4.64
N ILE A 111 -7.72 -20.86 -4.00
CA ILE A 111 -7.40 -19.60 -4.72
C ILE A 111 -6.03 -19.01 -4.27
N GLY A 112 -5.59 -19.32 -3.04
CA GLY A 112 -4.42 -18.70 -2.41
C GLY A 112 -3.08 -18.91 -3.11
N ASN A 113 -2.81 -20.07 -3.73
CA ASN A 113 -1.51 -20.31 -4.37
C ASN A 113 -1.29 -19.41 -5.60
N LYS A 114 -2.35 -19.15 -6.38
CA LYS A 114 -2.25 -18.34 -7.59
C LYS A 114 -2.11 -16.85 -7.27
N GLU A 115 -2.87 -16.36 -6.30
CA GLU A 115 -2.74 -14.97 -5.81
C GLU A 115 -1.37 -14.72 -5.17
N GLN A 116 -0.83 -15.73 -4.48
CA GLN A 116 0.46 -15.64 -3.81
C GLN A 116 1.65 -15.74 -4.78
N GLU A 117 1.57 -16.62 -5.79
CA GLU A 117 2.51 -16.67 -6.91
C GLU A 117 2.49 -15.36 -7.71
N ASP A 118 1.30 -14.82 -7.98
CA ASP A 118 1.13 -13.56 -8.71
C ASP A 118 1.68 -12.35 -7.92
N ALA A 119 1.43 -12.28 -6.61
CA ALA A 119 2.01 -11.25 -5.75
C ALA A 119 3.55 -11.27 -5.78
N SER A 120 4.15 -12.46 -5.69
CA SER A 120 5.61 -12.62 -5.73
C SER A 120 6.20 -12.25 -7.11
N ALA A 121 5.52 -12.63 -8.19
CA ALA A 121 5.93 -12.31 -9.56
C ALA A 121 5.81 -10.81 -9.85
N GLN A 122 4.74 -10.16 -9.38
CA GLN A 122 4.59 -8.72 -9.45
C GLN A 122 5.70 -8.01 -8.66
N LEU A 123 6.02 -8.49 -7.45
CA LEU A 123 7.07 -7.87 -6.62
C LEU A 123 8.44 -8.01 -7.29
N PHE A 124 8.78 -9.20 -7.78
CA PHE A 124 10.02 -9.46 -8.50
C PHE A 124 10.17 -8.53 -9.71
N ARG A 125 9.12 -8.35 -10.51
CA ARG A 125 9.13 -7.44 -11.66
C ARG A 125 9.35 -5.98 -11.24
N ALA A 126 8.67 -5.54 -10.18
CA ALA A 126 8.75 -4.16 -9.67
C ALA A 126 10.12 -3.84 -9.06
N VAL A 127 10.78 -4.83 -8.45
CA VAL A 127 12.16 -4.71 -7.92
C VAL A 127 13.18 -4.78 -9.05
N SER A 128 13.03 -5.73 -9.97
CA SER A 128 13.97 -5.94 -11.09
C SER A 128 14.00 -4.76 -12.06
N SER A 129 12.90 -4.02 -12.19
CA SER A 129 12.87 -2.76 -12.96
C SER A 129 13.55 -1.59 -12.23
N GLY A 130 13.90 -1.75 -10.95
CA GLY A 130 14.44 -0.70 -10.08
C GLY A 130 13.42 0.33 -9.60
N GLY A 131 12.20 0.32 -10.15
CA GLY A 131 11.18 1.33 -9.87
C GLY A 131 10.69 1.34 -8.44
N LEU A 132 10.47 0.15 -7.84
CA LEU A 132 9.89 0.06 -6.50
C LEU A 132 10.81 0.61 -5.40
N LEU A 133 12.11 0.29 -5.45
CA LEU A 133 13.06 0.79 -4.44
C LEU A 133 13.20 2.31 -4.54
N HIS A 134 13.25 2.85 -5.76
CA HIS A 134 13.27 4.30 -5.97
C HIS A 134 11.98 4.99 -5.45
N GLN A 135 10.81 4.36 -5.63
CA GLN A 135 9.55 4.86 -5.07
C GLN A 135 9.58 4.87 -3.53
N ILE A 136 10.06 3.81 -2.90
CA ILE A 136 10.23 3.75 -1.43
C ILE A 136 11.18 4.84 -0.94
N ASP A 137 12.30 5.06 -1.64
CA ASP A 137 13.23 6.16 -1.33
C ASP A 137 12.55 7.53 -1.43
N SER A 138 11.72 7.73 -2.46
CA SER A 138 10.93 8.96 -2.63
C SER A 138 9.93 9.17 -1.48
N TYR A 139 9.26 8.11 -1.00
CA TYR A 139 8.32 8.20 0.12
C TYR A 139 9.03 8.55 1.43
N LYS A 140 10.20 7.94 1.70
CA LYS A 140 11.03 8.28 2.86
C LYS A 140 11.47 9.74 2.82
N ALA A 141 12.00 10.20 1.69
CA ALA A 141 12.41 11.59 1.51
C ALA A 141 11.23 12.57 1.70
N SER A 142 10.04 12.20 1.23
CA SER A 142 8.82 13.02 1.40
C SER A 142 8.38 13.09 2.86
N LEU A 143 8.51 12.01 3.63
CA LEU A 143 8.26 12.00 5.07
C LEU A 143 9.30 12.82 5.84
N GLU A 144 10.58 12.73 5.47
CA GLU A 144 11.66 13.53 6.07
C GLU A 144 11.48 15.04 5.80
N ALA A 145 10.96 15.40 4.63
CA ALA A 145 10.64 16.79 4.27
C ALA A 145 9.35 17.30 4.92
N CYS A 146 8.57 16.44 5.57
CA CYS A 146 7.30 16.80 6.20
C CYS A 146 7.57 17.51 7.53
N VAL A 147 7.43 18.84 7.54
CA VAL A 147 7.66 19.67 8.75
C VAL A 147 6.38 19.84 9.59
N SER A 148 5.21 19.55 9.02
CA SER A 148 3.91 19.63 9.68
C SER A 148 3.36 18.23 9.97
N GLY A 149 2.63 18.07 11.08
CA GLY A 149 2.04 16.79 11.47
C GLY A 149 2.67 16.20 12.72
N ASN A 150 2.19 15.02 13.12
CA ASN A 150 2.66 14.34 14.32
C ASN A 150 4.00 13.63 14.05
N ALA A 151 5.07 14.06 14.72
CA ALA A 151 6.41 13.53 14.55
C ALA A 151 6.50 12.02 14.83
N ASP A 152 5.74 11.51 15.80
CA ASP A 152 5.73 10.08 16.14
C ASP A 152 5.12 9.24 15.00
N GLU A 153 4.10 9.78 14.33
CA GLU A 153 3.44 9.10 13.21
C GLU A 153 4.34 9.09 11.97
N ILE A 154 4.99 10.23 11.68
CA ILE A 154 5.97 10.34 10.58
C ILE A 154 7.12 9.35 10.80
N ALA A 155 7.69 9.30 12.02
CA ALA A 155 8.76 8.37 12.36
C ALA A 155 8.32 6.91 12.24
N SER A 156 7.09 6.60 12.66
CA SER A 156 6.52 5.25 12.57
C SER A 156 6.33 4.78 11.11
N LEU A 157 5.84 5.66 10.24
CA LEU A 157 5.70 5.40 8.80
C LEU A 157 7.06 5.22 8.14
N ALA A 158 8.03 6.10 8.45
CA ALA A 158 9.39 6.00 7.94
C ALA A 158 10.07 4.68 8.35
N SER A 159 9.95 4.28 9.63
CA SER A 159 10.45 2.98 10.11
C SER A 159 9.80 1.82 9.36
N SER A 160 8.49 1.87 9.11
CA SER A 160 7.77 0.81 8.40
C SER A 160 8.21 0.69 6.93
N LEU A 161 8.53 1.81 6.27
CA LEU A 161 9.10 1.83 4.92
C LEU A 161 10.50 1.21 4.91
N MET A 162 11.35 1.57 5.89
CA MET A 162 12.67 0.96 6.03
C MET A 162 12.59 -0.55 6.26
N ASP A 163 11.65 -1.02 7.08
CA ASP A 163 11.43 -2.45 7.30
C ASP A 163 11.02 -3.17 6.01
N CYS A 164 10.08 -2.59 5.24
CA CYS A 164 9.68 -3.15 3.94
C CYS A 164 10.86 -3.20 2.95
N GLU A 165 11.64 -2.13 2.86
CA GLU A 165 12.82 -2.06 2.01
C GLU A 165 13.87 -3.10 2.40
N ASN A 166 14.21 -3.19 3.68
CA ASN A 166 15.19 -4.14 4.21
C ASN A 166 14.80 -5.58 3.88
N VAL A 167 13.51 -5.88 3.99
CA VAL A 167 12.97 -7.19 3.63
C VAL A 167 13.08 -7.43 2.13
N ILE A 168 12.67 -6.47 1.29
CA ILE A 168 12.80 -6.58 -0.17
C ILE A 168 14.24 -6.82 -0.57
N ARG A 169 15.19 -6.03 -0.04
CA ARG A 169 16.61 -6.18 -0.33
C ARG A 169 17.10 -7.56 0.04
N ARG A 170 16.82 -8.06 1.26
CA ARG A 170 17.23 -9.41 1.69
C ARG A 170 16.64 -10.54 0.86
N SER A 171 15.43 -10.36 0.35
CA SER A 171 14.70 -11.41 -0.38
C SER A 171 15.05 -11.47 -1.87
N PHE A 172 15.60 -10.39 -2.45
CA PHE A 172 15.76 -10.26 -3.91
C PHE A 172 17.13 -9.74 -4.39
N LEU A 173 18.00 -9.26 -3.50
CA LEU A 173 19.33 -8.73 -3.81
C LEU A 173 20.41 -9.39 -2.94
#